data_AF-A0A938UIZ9-F1
#
_entry.id   AF-A0A938UIZ9-F1
#
_cell.length_a   1.000
_cell.length_b   1.000
_cell.length_c   1.000
_cell.angle_alpha   90.00
_cell.angle_beta   90.00
_cell.angle_gamma   90.00
#
_symmetry.space_group_name_H-M   'P 1'
#
loop_
_entity.id
_entity.type
_entity.pdbx_description
1 polymer ?
#
loop_
_entity_poly.entity_id
_entity_poly.type
_entity_poly.pdbx_seq_one_letter_code
_entity_poly.pdbx_strand_id
1 'polypeptide(L)'
;MLSRERVITTLNHREPDRVPIDFGGTSATGIEVTAYDRLKGLLGIETASLITNRRAQLVAVEEAIKNRFHADVDGIEANPAASLPRVAGLPADTSPITTSPVHTSPNMTSIDEWGVHWLS
;
A
#
# COMPACT_ATOMS: atom_id res chain seq x y z
N MET A 1 -9.56 4.83 22.35
CA MET A 1 -10.19 5.20 21.06
C MET A 1 -9.95 4.07 20.05
N LEU A 2 -10.88 3.79 19.13
CA LEU A 2 -10.64 2.84 18.03
C LEU A 2 -9.67 3.43 17.00
N SER A 3 -9.00 2.61 16.18
CA SER A 3 -8.04 3.08 15.16
C SER A 3 -8.63 4.11 14.20
N ARG A 4 -9.82 3.82 13.65
CA ARG A 4 -10.52 4.78 12.79
C ARG A 4 -10.82 6.11 13.49
N GLU A 5 -11.30 6.06 14.72
CA GLU A 5 -11.61 7.26 15.51
C GLU A 5 -10.36 8.10 15.79
N ARG A 6 -9.22 7.44 16.05
CA ARG A 6 -7.92 8.07 16.26
C ARG A 6 -7.44 8.83 15.03
N VAL A 7 -7.51 8.19 13.87
CA VAL A 7 -7.15 8.82 12.59
C VAL A 7 -8.06 10.00 12.31
N ILE A 8 -9.38 9.84 12.42
CA ILE A 8 -10.33 10.93 12.18
C ILE A 8 -10.13 12.09 13.17
N THR A 9 -9.87 11.82 14.45
CA THR A 9 -9.60 12.87 15.45
C THR A 9 -8.35 13.67 15.08
N THR A 10 -7.27 12.96 14.70
CA THR A 10 -6.00 13.58 14.27
C THR A 10 -6.19 14.44 13.02
N LEU A 11 -6.89 13.93 12.00
CA LEU A 11 -7.17 14.67 10.75
C LEU A 11 -8.05 15.90 10.98
N ASN A 12 -8.83 15.94 12.06
CA ASN A 12 -9.58 17.12 12.49
C ASN A 12 -8.76 18.07 13.37
N HIS A 13 -7.44 17.90 13.44
CA HIS A 13 -6.52 18.70 14.27
C HIS A 13 -6.89 18.74 15.75
N ARG A 14 -7.44 17.63 16.28
CA ARG A 14 -7.73 17.44 17.69
C ARG A 14 -6.78 16.41 18.28
N GLU A 15 -6.51 16.53 19.58
CA GLU A 15 -5.62 15.60 20.28
C GLU A 15 -6.28 14.21 20.42
N PRO A 16 -5.69 13.15 19.82
CA PRO A 16 -6.16 11.77 19.99
C PRO A 16 -5.63 11.13 21.29
N ASP A 17 -6.02 9.89 21.58
CA ASP A 17 -5.48 9.12 22.72
C ASP A 17 -4.00 8.72 22.57
N ARG A 18 -3.47 8.72 21.33
CA ARG A 18 -2.05 8.66 20.97
C ARG A 18 -1.87 9.05 19.51
N VAL A 19 -0.64 9.30 19.07
CA VAL A 19 -0.31 9.51 17.65
C VAL A 19 -0.72 8.27 16.83
N PRO A 20 -1.49 8.43 15.73
CA PRO A 20 -1.84 7.31 14.86
C PRO A 20 -0.61 6.77 14.12
N ILE A 21 -0.55 5.45 13.94
CA ILE A 21 0.56 4.77 13.26
C ILE A 21 0.09 4.31 11.88
N ASP A 22 0.73 4.78 10.81
CA ASP A 22 0.65 4.15 9.49
C ASP A 22 1.85 3.20 9.32
N PHE A 23 1.56 1.92 9.08
CA PHE A 23 2.58 0.93 8.76
C PHE A 23 2.06 -0.03 7.69
N GLY A 24 2.31 0.33 6.42
CA GLY A 24 1.83 -0.40 5.25
C GLY A 24 0.47 0.06 4.71
N GLY A 25 -0.04 1.23 5.09
CA GLY A 25 -1.30 1.79 4.58
C GLY A 25 -1.24 2.27 3.13
N THR A 26 -0.05 2.39 2.55
CA THR A 26 0.17 2.76 1.14
C THR A 26 1.32 1.95 0.54
N SER A 27 1.48 2.00 -0.79
CA SER A 27 2.62 1.39 -1.50
C SER A 27 3.97 2.04 -1.20
N ALA A 28 3.99 3.15 -0.46
CA ALA A 28 5.19 3.88 -0.05
C ALA A 28 5.45 3.79 1.47
N THR A 29 4.48 3.35 2.29
CA THR A 29 4.58 3.34 3.76
C THR A 29 4.85 1.94 4.33
N GLY A 30 5.35 1.02 3.49
CA GLY A 30 5.94 -0.24 3.91
C GLY A 30 7.35 -0.08 4.48
N ILE A 31 8.09 -1.19 4.53
CA ILE A 31 9.44 -1.27 5.07
C ILE A 31 10.35 -1.99 4.07
N GLU A 32 11.61 -1.57 4.00
CA GLU A 32 12.60 -2.19 3.12
C GLU A 32 12.81 -3.67 3.48
N VAL A 33 12.93 -4.52 2.45
CA VAL A 33 12.92 -6.00 2.58
C VAL A 33 13.95 -6.53 3.57
N THR A 34 15.19 -6.03 3.55
CA THR A 34 16.26 -6.48 4.44
C THR A 34 15.98 -6.09 5.89
N ALA A 35 15.51 -4.87 6.11
CA ALA A 35 15.11 -4.40 7.44
C ALA A 35 13.92 -5.21 7.97
N TYR A 36 12.95 -5.54 7.11
CA TYR A 36 11.80 -6.35 7.49
C TYR A 36 12.16 -7.79 7.84
N ASP A 37 13.05 -8.44 7.08
CA ASP A 37 13.52 -9.79 7.39
C ASP A 37 14.27 -9.84 8.74
N ARG A 38 15.06 -8.80 9.05
CA ARG A 38 15.68 -8.67 10.37
C ARG A 38 14.65 -8.47 11.48
N LEU A 39 13.63 -7.65 11.25
CA LEU A 39 12.53 -7.44 12.18
C LEU A 39 11.82 -8.77 12.46
N LYS A 40 11.47 -9.54 11.43
CA LYS A 40 10.87 -10.87 11.57
C LYS A 40 11.75 -11.83 12.35
N GLY A 41 13.08 -11.82 12.10
CA GLY A 41 14.03 -12.61 12.88
C GLY A 41 14.01 -12.28 14.38
N LEU A 42 13.89 -10.99 14.74
CA LEU A 42 13.75 -10.56 16.13
C LEU A 42 12.39 -10.94 16.75
N LEU A 43 11.36 -11.09 15.91
CA LEU A 43 10.00 -11.45 16.33
C LEU A 43 9.73 -12.97 16.26
N GLY A 44 10.68 -13.78 15.79
CA GLY A 44 10.51 -15.22 15.61
C GLY A 44 9.52 -15.59 14.50
N ILE A 45 9.41 -14.77 13.45
CA ILE A 45 8.51 -14.97 12.32
C ILE A 45 9.31 -15.52 11.12
N GLU A 46 8.86 -16.63 10.55
CA GLU A 46 9.59 -17.36 9.48
C GLU A 46 8.88 -17.34 8.11
N THR A 47 7.92 -16.43 7.91
CA THR A 47 7.24 -16.24 6.63
C THR A 47 8.13 -15.56 5.60
N ALA A 48 7.90 -15.82 4.31
CA ALA A 48 8.61 -15.12 3.24
C ALA A 48 8.09 -13.69 3.05
N SER A 49 8.99 -12.74 2.79
CA SER A 49 8.64 -11.35 2.50
C SER A 49 8.12 -11.19 1.06
N LEU A 50 6.95 -10.54 0.90
CA LEU A 50 6.40 -10.18 -0.40
C LEU A 50 6.77 -8.74 -0.75
N ILE A 51 7.64 -8.54 -1.75
CA ILE A 51 7.97 -7.20 -2.26
C ILE A 51 6.80 -6.67 -3.10
N THR A 52 6.20 -5.56 -2.65
CA THR A 52 5.06 -4.90 -3.34
C THR A 52 5.52 -3.68 -4.13
N ASN A 53 6.55 -2.97 -3.68
CA ASN A 53 7.15 -1.87 -4.40
C ASN A 53 8.60 -2.20 -4.75
N ARG A 54 8.80 -2.76 -5.95
CA ARG A 54 10.12 -3.16 -6.42
C ARG A 54 11.12 -2.00 -6.54
N ARG A 55 10.65 -0.79 -6.86
CA ARG A 55 11.53 0.39 -7.00
C ARG A 55 12.11 0.82 -5.66
N ALA A 56 11.27 0.84 -4.62
CA ALA A 56 11.67 1.22 -3.28
C ALA A 56 12.10 0.02 -2.39
N GLN A 57 12.07 -1.20 -2.93
CA GLN A 57 12.34 -2.46 -2.20
C GLN A 57 11.45 -2.63 -0.97
N LEU A 58 10.20 -2.13 -1.02
CA LEU A 58 9.26 -2.23 0.09
C LEU A 58 8.43 -3.50 0.00
N VAL A 59 8.12 -4.04 1.18
CA VAL A 59 7.31 -5.26 1.33
C VAL A 59 5.90 -4.96 1.82
N ALA A 60 4.98 -5.89 1.55
CA ALA A 60 3.70 -5.96 2.24
C ALA A 60 3.95 -6.27 3.73
N VAL A 61 3.43 -5.42 4.61
CA VAL A 61 3.48 -5.64 6.05
C VAL A 61 2.37 -6.62 6.44
N GLU A 62 2.75 -7.73 7.06
CA GLU A 62 1.83 -8.80 7.46
C GLU A 62 0.89 -8.33 8.57
N GLU A 63 -0.35 -8.83 8.58
CA GLU A 63 -1.36 -8.51 9.60
C GLU A 63 -0.87 -8.73 11.03
N ALA A 64 -0.12 -9.81 11.27
CA ALA A 64 0.42 -10.09 12.60
C ALA A 64 1.35 -8.97 13.08
N ILE A 65 2.14 -8.40 12.17
CA ILE A 65 3.08 -7.31 12.46
C ILE A 65 2.32 -5.97 12.60
N LYS A 66 1.36 -5.67 11.71
CA LYS A 66 0.47 -4.50 11.84
C LYS A 66 -0.23 -4.48 13.19
N ASN A 67 -0.79 -5.62 13.61
CA ASN A 67 -1.43 -5.78 14.92
C ASN A 67 -0.45 -5.63 16.09
N ARG A 68 0.75 -6.21 15.98
CA ARG A 68 1.79 -6.14 17.02
C ARG A 68 2.28 -4.72 17.30
N PHE A 69 2.31 -3.88 16.27
CA PHE A 69 2.73 -2.47 16.34
C PHE A 69 1.56 -1.48 16.37
N HIS A 70 0.32 -1.97 16.49
CA HIS A 70 -0.89 -1.15 16.60
C HIS A 70 -1.08 -0.16 15.44
N ALA A 71 -0.84 -0.62 14.20
CA ALA A 71 -1.14 0.15 13.00
C ALA A 71 -2.62 0.56 12.97
N ASP A 72 -2.87 1.80 12.57
CA ASP A 72 -4.18 2.45 12.61
C ASP A 72 -4.83 2.62 11.24
N VAL A 73 -4.07 2.35 10.19
CA VAL A 73 -4.46 2.45 8.78
C VAL A 73 -4.22 1.10 8.11
N ASP A 74 -5.08 0.78 7.16
CA ASP A 74 -4.87 -0.34 6.26
C ASP A 74 -4.98 0.12 4.81
N GLY A 75 -4.17 -0.48 3.95
CA GLY A 75 -4.12 -0.13 2.53
C GLY A 75 -5.25 -0.82 1.77
N ILE A 76 -6.10 -0.04 1.11
CA ILE A 76 -7.05 -0.58 0.13
C ILE A 76 -6.40 -0.44 -1.24
N GLU A 77 -5.80 -1.54 -1.73
CA GLU A 77 -5.27 -1.58 -3.09
C GLU A 77 -6.40 -1.65 -4.12
N ALA A 78 -6.15 -1.14 -5.34
CA ALA A 78 -7.05 -1.26 -6.47
C ALA A 78 -7.07 -2.71 -7.02
N ASN A 79 -7.51 -3.65 -6.19
CA ASN A 79 -7.85 -5.02 -6.58
C ASN A 79 -8.75 -5.70 -5.51
N PRO A 80 -10.03 -5.33 -5.39
CA PRO A 80 -10.95 -6.02 -4.50
C PRO A 80 -11.32 -7.41 -5.08
N ALA A 81 -11.23 -8.44 -4.24
CA ALA A 81 -11.66 -9.84 -4.47
C ALA A 81 -11.29 -10.50 -5.82
N ALA A 82 -10.03 -10.41 -6.24
CA ALA A 82 -9.44 -11.41 -7.16
C ALA A 82 -8.41 -12.33 -6.47
N SER A 83 -8.22 -12.18 -5.16
CA SER A 83 -7.20 -12.91 -4.37
C SER A 83 -7.76 -14.04 -3.48
N LEU A 84 -9.06 -14.32 -3.53
CA LEU A 84 -9.50 -15.66 -3.14
C LEU A 84 -9.04 -16.62 -4.24
N PRO A 85 -8.41 -17.77 -3.92
CA PRO A 85 -8.10 -18.78 -4.93
C PRO A 85 -9.38 -19.06 -5.71
N ARG A 86 -9.29 -18.92 -7.03
CA ARG A 86 -10.38 -19.16 -7.98
C ARG A 86 -11.06 -20.47 -7.58
N VAL A 87 -12.28 -20.42 -7.05
CA VAL A 87 -13.08 -21.65 -6.87
C VAL A 87 -13.24 -22.20 -8.27
N ALA A 88 -12.63 -23.36 -8.54
CA ALA A 88 -12.68 -23.99 -9.84
C ALA A 88 -14.16 -24.24 -10.21
N GLY A 89 -14.68 -23.53 -11.21
CA GLY A 89 -16.02 -23.77 -11.74
C GLY A 89 -16.90 -22.55 -12.04
N LEU A 90 -16.55 -21.32 -11.66
CA LEU A 90 -17.32 -20.15 -12.11
C LEU A 90 -16.85 -19.64 -13.49
N PRO A 91 -17.77 -19.35 -14.42
CA PRO A 91 -17.42 -18.78 -15.72
C PRO A 91 -16.80 -17.40 -15.55
N ALA A 92 -15.76 -17.12 -16.35
CA ALA A 92 -15.15 -15.80 -16.39
C ALA A 92 -16.20 -14.81 -16.94
N ASP A 93 -16.43 -13.69 -16.24
CA ASP A 93 -17.18 -12.58 -16.81
C ASP A 93 -16.32 -11.96 -17.93
N THR A 94 -16.77 -12.10 -19.18
CA THR A 94 -16.07 -11.68 -20.39
C THR A 94 -16.50 -10.29 -20.87
N SER A 95 -17.10 -9.47 -20.01
CA SER A 95 -17.49 -8.10 -20.39
C SER A 95 -16.24 -7.26 -20.75
N PRO A 96 -16.14 -6.67 -21.95
CA PRO A 96 -14.94 -5.95 -22.37
C PRO A 96 -14.79 -4.62 -21.63
N ILE A 97 -13.65 -4.43 -20.97
CA ILE A 97 -13.24 -3.13 -20.43
C ILE A 97 -12.95 -2.20 -21.61
N THR A 98 -13.73 -1.14 -21.75
CA THR A 98 -13.48 -0.12 -22.77
C THR A 98 -12.33 0.78 -22.28
N THR A 99 -11.11 0.55 -22.76
CA THR A 99 -9.99 1.46 -22.55
C THR A 99 -9.95 2.50 -23.67
N SER A 100 -10.12 3.78 -23.34
CA SER A 100 -9.78 4.88 -24.26
C SER A 100 -8.28 4.86 -24.56
N PRO A 101 -7.83 5.12 -25.80
CA PRO A 101 -6.42 5.07 -26.14
C PRO A 101 -5.68 6.28 -25.52
N VAL A 102 -4.65 6.00 -24.73
CA VAL A 102 -3.69 7.01 -24.27
C VAL A 102 -2.84 7.42 -25.47
N HIS A 103 -2.98 8.67 -25.89
CA HIS A 103 -2.12 9.25 -26.93
C HIS A 103 -0.80 9.68 -26.27
N THR A 104 0.24 8.85 -26.37
CA THR A 104 1.60 9.23 -25.91
C THR A 104 2.34 9.92 -27.06
N SER A 105 2.54 11.24 -26.96
CA SER A 105 3.46 11.97 -27.83
C SER A 105 4.89 11.91 -27.26
N PRO A 106 5.95 11.72 -28.06
CA PRO A 106 7.25 11.26 -27.54
C PRO A 106 8.14 12.32 -26.89
N ASN A 107 7.73 13.59 -26.83
CA ASN A 107 8.60 14.69 -26.38
C ASN A 107 7.84 15.69 -25.50
N MET A 108 7.12 15.21 -24.48
CA MET A 108 6.43 16.10 -23.55
C MET A 108 7.29 16.31 -22.30
N THR A 109 7.91 17.48 -22.22
CA THR A 109 8.46 17.97 -20.96
C THR A 109 7.30 18.46 -20.12
N SER A 110 7.03 17.83 -18.98
CA SER A 110 6.04 18.34 -18.02
C SER A 110 6.75 19.19 -16.98
N ILE A 111 6.13 20.30 -16.60
CA ILE A 111 6.59 21.15 -15.51
C ILE A 111 5.58 21.00 -14.38
N ASP A 112 6.04 20.62 -13.19
CA ASP A 112 5.17 20.54 -12.03
C ASP A 112 4.88 21.92 -11.42
N GLU A 113 4.00 21.93 -10.42
CA GLU A 113 3.58 23.14 -9.69
C GLU A 113 4.74 23.84 -8.92
N TRP A 114 5.92 23.23 -8.88
CA TRP A 114 7.15 23.75 -8.28
C TRP A 114 8.17 24.23 -9.32
N GLY A 115 7.83 24.16 -10.62
CA GLY A 115 8.69 24.62 -11.70
C GLY A 115 9.77 23.62 -12.13
N VAL A 116 9.69 22.35 -11.70
CA VAL A 116 10.67 21.33 -12.09
C VAL A 116 10.30 20.72 -13.43
N HIS A 117 11.27 20.68 -14.35
CA HIS A 117 11.11 20.08 -15.67
C HIS A 117 11.41 18.58 -15.63
N TRP A 118 10.41 17.75 -15.94
CA TRP A 118 10.53 16.32 -16.04
C TRP A 118 10.64 15.90 -17.51
N LEU A 119 11.67 15.11 -17.83
CA LEU A 119 11.79 14.43 -19.12
C LEU A 119 11.17 13.04 -18.97
N SER A 120 10.19 12.73 -19.82
CA SER A 120 9.56 11.40 -19.91
C SER A 120 10.47 10.42 -20.65
#